data_AF-A0A1V5T5D9-F1
#
_entry.id   AF-A0A1V5T5D9-F1
#
_cell.length_a   1.000
_cell.length_b   1.000
_cell.length_c   1.000
_cell.angle_alpha   90.00
_cell.angle_beta   90.00
_cell.angle_gamma   90.00
#
_symmetry.space_group_name_H-M   'P 1'
#
loop_
_entity.id
_entity.type
_entity.pdbx_description
1 polymer ?
#
loop_
_entity_poly.entity_id
_entity_poly.type
_entity_poly.pdbx_seq_one_letter_code
_entity_poly.pdbx_strand_id
1 'polypeptide(L)'
;MSAKKTPYKIVRTYSAGAFLAIVESRNGKEAVLRDARRLWYWDGAASLSQLAMEGTVAPENCKFPISVDRIEVMEVIEILDVTPKAKASIDEVAIWKR
;
A
#
# COMPACT_ATOMS: atom_id res chain seq x y z
N MET A 1 8.26 23.79 1.00
CA MET A 1 9.36 22.78 1.09
C MET A 1 8.85 21.50 0.43
N SER A 2 9.51 21.03 -0.63
CA SER A 2 9.07 19.82 -1.33
C SER A 2 9.36 18.60 -0.44
N ALA A 3 8.32 17.99 0.14
CA ALA A 3 8.48 16.78 0.94
C ALA A 3 9.11 15.69 0.06
N LYS A 4 10.20 15.07 0.52
CA LYS A 4 10.83 13.92 -0.15
C LYS A 4 9.75 12.89 -0.48
N LYS A 5 9.56 12.57 -1.75
CA LYS A 5 8.58 11.57 -2.18
C LYS A 5 9.19 10.18 -2.02
N THR A 6 8.43 9.25 -1.48
CA THR A 6 8.78 7.82 -1.46
C THR A 6 8.38 7.18 -2.80
N PRO A 7 9.08 6.14 -3.29
CA PRO A 7 8.68 5.43 -4.51
C PRO A 7 7.44 4.55 -4.31
N TYR A 8 7.03 4.33 -3.07
CA TYR A 8 5.88 3.50 -2.74
C TYR A 8 4.57 4.19 -3.07
N LYS A 9 3.61 3.38 -3.52
CA LYS A 9 2.26 3.78 -3.87
C LYS A 9 1.28 2.80 -3.23
N ILE A 10 0.07 3.27 -2.90
CA ILE A 10 -1.05 2.38 -2.62
C ILE A 10 -1.77 2.11 -3.94
N VAL A 11 -1.78 0.85 -4.36
CA VAL A 11 -2.40 0.37 -5.60
C VAL A 11 -3.67 -0.40 -5.23
N ARG A 12 -4.82 0.08 -5.67
CA ARG A 12 -6.11 -0.59 -5.47
C ARG A 12 -6.55 -1.27 -6.76
N THR A 13 -6.95 -2.53 -6.60
CA THR A 13 -7.56 -3.33 -7.66
C THR A 13 -9.08 -3.40 -7.47
N TYR A 14 -9.80 -3.80 -8.51
CA TYR A 14 -11.25 -3.94 -8.44
C TYR A 14 -11.70 -5.01 -7.41
N SER A 15 -11.02 -6.15 -7.34
CA SER A 15 -11.42 -7.28 -6.49
C SER A 15 -10.29 -8.01 -5.74
N ALA A 16 -9.01 -7.78 -6.08
CA ALA A 16 -7.88 -8.42 -5.42
C ALA A 16 -7.37 -7.67 -4.16
N GLY A 17 -8.02 -6.55 -3.81
CA GLY A 17 -7.67 -5.70 -2.67
C GLY A 17 -6.71 -4.56 -3.01
N ALA A 18 -6.02 -4.07 -1.98
CA ALA A 18 -5.06 -2.96 -2.08
C ALA A 18 -3.66 -3.38 -1.61
N PHE A 19 -2.65 -2.73 -2.19
CA PHE A 19 -1.25 -3.06 -2.00
C PHE A 19 -0.44 -1.80 -1.76
N LEU A 20 0.42 -1.79 -0.75
CA LEU A 20 1.54 -0.85 -0.69
C LEU A 20 2.70 -1.46 -1.47
N ALA A 21 3.16 -0.80 -2.53
CA ALA A 21 4.21 -1.36 -3.39
C ALA A 21 4.94 -0.28 -4.19
N ILE A 22 6.07 -0.66 -4.80
CA ILE A 22 6.70 0.10 -5.86
C ILE A 22 6.10 -0.37 -7.19
N VAL A 23 5.63 0.56 -8.03
CA VAL A 23 5.12 0.24 -9.37
C VAL A 23 6.30 0.14 -10.32
N GLU A 24 6.65 -1.07 -10.75
CA GLU A 24 7.71 -1.33 -11.73
C GLU A 24 7.23 -0.98 -13.14
N SER A 25 6.03 -1.40 -13.52
CA SER A 25 5.43 -1.08 -14.82
C SER A 25 3.91 -1.13 -14.75
N ARG A 26 3.25 -0.47 -15.72
CA ARG A 26 1.80 -0.48 -15.89
C ARG A 26 1.43 -0.49 -17.37
N ASN A 27 0.50 -1.35 -17.75
CA ASN A 27 -0.11 -1.39 -19.07
C ASN A 27 -1.63 -1.40 -18.93
N GLY A 28 -2.26 -0.25 -19.19
CA GLY A 28 -3.70 -0.08 -18.98
C GLY A 28 -4.12 -0.34 -17.53
N LYS A 29 -4.82 -1.45 -17.29
CA LYS A 29 -5.29 -1.89 -15.97
C LYS A 29 -4.41 -2.96 -15.33
N GLU A 30 -3.32 -3.37 -15.97
CA GLU A 30 -2.37 -4.32 -15.44
C GLU A 30 -1.14 -3.59 -14.89
N ALA A 31 -0.58 -4.04 -13.78
CA ALA A 31 0.64 -3.51 -13.21
C ALA A 31 1.53 -4.60 -12.62
N VAL A 32 2.85 -4.43 -12.77
CA VAL A 32 3.85 -5.21 -12.06
C VAL A 32 4.30 -4.41 -10.85
N LEU A 33 4.16 -5.01 -9.67
CA LEU A 33 4.48 -4.40 -8.39
C LEU A 33 5.67 -5.11 -7.75
N ARG A 34 6.55 -4.33 -7.11
CA ARG A 34 7.71 -4.79 -6.35
C ARG A 34 7.58 -4.42 -4.89
N ASP A 35 8.18 -5.25 -4.02
CA ASP A 35 8.02 -5.17 -2.55
C ASP A 35 6.56 -4.92 -2.15
N ALA A 36 5.67 -5.75 -2.70
CA ALA A 36 4.24 -5.53 -2.60
C ALA A 36 3.70 -6.14 -1.32
N ARG A 37 3.23 -5.28 -0.41
CA ARG A 37 2.57 -5.67 0.83
C ARG A 37 1.07 -5.46 0.71
N ARG A 38 0.28 -6.52 0.96
CA ARG A 38 -1.18 -6.43 0.92
C ARG A 38 -1.71 -5.67 2.14
N LEU A 39 -2.67 -4.76 1.93
CA LEU A 39 -3.37 -4.02 2.97
C LEU A 39 -4.72 -4.71 3.26
N TRP A 40 -4.67 -5.90 3.88
CA TRP A 40 -5.85 -6.78 4.02
C TRP A 40 -6.94 -6.20 4.92
N TYR A 41 -6.56 -5.62 6.05
CA TYR A 41 -7.44 -4.88 6.94
C TYR A 41 -6.65 -3.78 7.62
N TRP A 42 -7.20 -2.58 7.68
CA TRP A 42 -6.61 -1.45 8.38
C TRP A 42 -7.63 -0.83 9.34
N ASP A 43 -7.10 -0.16 10.35
CA ASP A 43 -7.83 0.68 11.30
C ASP A 43 -7.10 2.03 11.42
N GLY A 44 -7.71 3.03 12.04
CA GLY A 44 -7.07 4.32 12.30
C GLY A 44 -6.82 5.18 11.05
N ALA A 45 -7.49 4.88 9.92
CA ALA A 45 -7.55 5.73 8.73
C ALA A 45 -8.91 5.58 8.05
N ALA A 46 -9.53 6.70 7.67
CA ALA A 46 -10.88 6.75 7.13
C ALA A 46 -11.01 6.13 5.73
N SER A 47 -9.94 6.18 4.94
CA SER A 47 -9.90 5.64 3.58
C SER A 47 -8.45 5.39 3.15
N LEU A 48 -8.27 4.76 1.98
CA LEU A 48 -6.95 4.63 1.36
C LEU A 48 -6.29 5.99 1.11
N SER A 49 -7.07 7.04 0.86
CA SER A 49 -6.54 8.40 0.69
C SER A 49 -5.88 8.91 1.96
N GLN A 50 -6.54 8.76 3.13
CA GLN A 50 -5.90 9.12 4.40
C GLN A 50 -4.72 8.19 4.70
N LEU A 51 -4.88 6.88 4.48
CA LEU A 51 -3.82 5.91 4.72
C LEU A 51 -2.56 6.23 3.90
N ALA A 52 -2.71 6.69 2.65
CA ALA A 52 -1.59 7.10 1.80
C ALA A 52 -0.91 8.40 2.26
N MET A 53 -1.67 9.33 2.88
CA MET A 53 -1.15 10.64 3.30
C MET A 53 -0.58 10.63 4.72
N GLU A 54 -1.21 9.91 5.63
CA GLU A 54 -0.91 9.96 7.07
C GLU A 54 -0.49 8.62 7.67
N GLY A 55 -0.81 7.50 7.02
CA GLY A 55 -0.67 6.17 7.58
C GLY A 55 -1.86 5.77 8.45
N THR A 56 -1.65 4.80 9.33
CA THR A 56 -2.61 4.34 10.35
C THR A 56 -2.18 4.85 11.72
N VAL A 57 -3.14 5.30 12.54
CA VAL A 57 -2.88 5.63 13.95
C VAL A 57 -3.02 4.43 14.89
N ALA A 58 -3.44 3.26 14.37
CA ALA A 58 -3.67 2.04 15.15
C ALA A 58 -3.02 0.82 14.45
N PRO A 59 -1.67 0.82 14.30
CA PRO A 59 -0.95 -0.22 13.57
C PRO A 59 -1.16 -1.63 14.15
N GLU A 60 -1.39 -1.75 15.46
CA GLU A 60 -1.64 -3.00 16.18
C GLU A 60 -2.97 -3.68 15.80
N ASN A 61 -3.95 -2.90 15.32
CA ASN A 61 -5.25 -3.42 14.87
C ASN A 61 -5.22 -3.85 13.39
N CYS A 62 -4.22 -3.38 12.64
CA CYS A 62 -4.08 -3.68 11.22
C CYS A 62 -3.62 -5.12 10.98
N LYS A 63 -3.98 -5.68 9.82
CA LYS A 63 -3.58 -7.03 9.40
C LYS A 63 -2.88 -6.94 8.06
N PHE A 64 -1.57 -6.75 8.05
CA PHE A 64 -0.79 -6.70 6.82
C PHE A 64 0.16 -7.91 6.76
N PRO A 65 -0.06 -8.87 5.83
CA PRO A 65 0.83 -10.00 5.66
C PRO A 65 2.23 -9.58 5.19
N ILE A 66 3.11 -10.57 5.06
CA ILE A 66 4.46 -10.39 4.50
C ILE A 66 4.39 -9.75 3.10
N SER A 67 5.40 -8.95 2.75
CA SER A 67 5.55 -8.46 1.38
C SER A 67 6.03 -9.59 0.46
N VAL A 68 5.61 -9.53 -0.80
CA VAL A 68 6.14 -10.37 -1.88
C VAL A 68 7.08 -9.54 -2.74
N ASP A 69 8.19 -10.13 -3.17
CA ASP A 69 9.18 -9.42 -3.99
C ASP A 69 8.57 -8.89 -5.29
N ARG A 70 7.71 -9.69 -5.93
CA ARG A 70 7.03 -9.34 -7.18
C ARG A 70 5.61 -9.90 -7.22
N ILE A 71 4.68 -9.09 -7.71
CA ILE A 71 3.32 -9.55 -8.07
C ILE A 71 2.82 -8.82 -9.30
N GLU A 72 2.07 -9.52 -10.13
CA GLU A 72 1.29 -8.92 -11.23
C GLU A 72 -0.15 -8.80 -10.78
N VAL A 73 -0.72 -7.61 -10.94
CA VAL A 73 -2.11 -7.33 -10.59
C VAL A 73 -2.86 -6.81 -11.80
N MET A 74 -4.07 -7.32 -12.01
CA MET A 74 -5.00 -6.83 -13.02
C MET A 74 -6.08 -5.95 -12.40
N GLU A 75 -6.86 -5.28 -13.25
CA GLU A 75 -7.96 -4.40 -12.83
C GLU A 75 -7.52 -3.34 -11.80
N VAL A 76 -6.37 -2.71 -12.03
CA VAL A 76 -5.91 -1.54 -11.26
C VAL A 76 -6.80 -0.34 -11.56
N ILE A 77 -7.49 0.16 -10.53
CA ILE A 77 -8.48 1.24 -10.65
C ILE A 77 -8.07 2.54 -9.95
N GLU A 78 -7.09 2.48 -9.04
CA GLU A 78 -6.61 3.64 -8.30
C GLU A 78 -5.15 3.42 -7.87
N ILE A 79 -4.33 4.47 -7.98
CA ILE A 79 -2.94 4.49 -7.54
C ILE A 79 -2.71 5.81 -6.80
N LEU A 80 -2.34 5.74 -5.53
CA LEU A 80 -2.08 6.88 -4.68
C LEU A 80 -0.59 6.99 -4.37
N ASP A 81 -0.02 8.19 -4.52
CA ASP A 81 1.31 8.47 -3.98
C ASP A 81 1.27 8.36 -2.46
N VAL A 82 2.31 7.80 -1.85
CA VAL A 82 2.42 7.66 -0.39
C VAL A 82 3.39 8.71 0.14
N THR A 83 3.12 9.27 1.33
CA THR A 83 4.07 10.17 1.99
C THR A 83 5.11 9.37 2.79
N PRO A 84 6.30 9.93 3.09
CA PRO A 84 7.25 9.26 3.97
C PRO A 84 6.66 8.92 5.34
N LYS A 85 5.82 9.82 5.88
CA LYS A 85 5.11 9.61 7.15
C LYS A 85 4.21 8.38 7.07
N ALA A 86 3.38 8.29 6.03
CA ALA A 86 2.48 7.17 5.84
C ALA A 86 3.25 5.85 5.64
N LYS A 87 4.34 5.86 4.86
CA LYS A 87 5.17 4.67 4.68
C LYS A 87 5.74 4.18 6.00
N ALA A 88 6.30 5.08 6.82
CA ALA A 88 6.84 4.73 8.13
C ALA A 88 5.77 4.12 9.05
N SER A 89 4.59 4.73 9.12
CA SER A 89 3.45 4.22 9.91
C SER A 89 2.95 2.84 9.43
N ILE A 90 2.88 2.61 8.11
CA ILE A 90 2.46 1.30 7.58
C ILE A 90 3.51 0.22 7.87
N ASP A 91 4.80 0.57 7.91
CA ASP A 91 5.89 -0.36 8.24
C ASP A 91 5.89 -0.79 9.72
N GLU A 92 5.31 0.01 10.61
CA GLU A 92 5.14 -0.35 12.04
C GLU A 92 4.13 -1.49 12.24
N VAL A 93 3.24 -1.74 11.28
CA VAL A 93 2.30 -2.86 11.35
C VAL A 93 3.07 -4.18 11.31
N ALA A 94 2.94 -4.97 12.36
CA ALA A 94 3.57 -6.29 12.45
C ALA A 94 3.11 -7.22 11.32
N ILE A 95 3.97 -8.16 10.93
CA ILE A 95 3.63 -9.16 9.92
C ILE A 95 2.50 -10.05 10.45
N TRP A 96 1.34 -9.97 9.81
CA TRP A 96 0.20 -10.83 10.11
C TRP A 96 0.36 -12.19 9.41
N LYS A 97 0.49 -13.27 10.18
CA LYS A 97 0.73 -14.64 9.69
C LYS A 97 -0.10 -15.68 10.46
N ARG A 98 -0.27 -16.87 9.88
CA ARG A 98 -0.88 -18.05 10.50
C ARG A 98 0.09 -19.22 10.46
#